data_AF-Q8WCV0-F1
#
_entry.id   AF-Q8WCV0-F1
#
_cell.length_a   1.000
_cell.length_b   1.000
_cell.length_c   1.000
_cell.angle_alpha   90.00
_cell.angle_beta   90.00
_cell.angle_gamma   90.00
#
_symmetry.space_group_name_H-M   'P 1'
#
loop_
_entity.id
_entity.type
_entity.pdbx_description
1 polymer ?
#
loop_
_entity_poly.entity_id
_entity_poly.type
_entity_poly.pdbx_seq_one_letter_code
_entity_poly.pdbx_strand_id
1 'polypeptide(L)' 'VPGRLNQASLFVKREGLYYGQCSEMCGMNHGFMPIVVEAVKLPSYVSWLASKFE' A
#
# COMPACT_ATOMS: atom_id res chain seq x y z
N VAL A 1 -10.66 10.31 5.05
CA VAL A 1 -11.42 11.49 5.51
C VAL A 1 -10.55 12.73 5.32
N PRO A 2 -10.96 13.70 4.47
CA PRO A 2 -10.19 14.93 4.27
C PRO A 2 -10.00 15.70 5.58
N GLY A 3 -8.79 16.23 5.81
CA GLY A 3 -8.48 17.03 7.01
C GLY A 3 -8.20 16.23 8.30
N ARG A 4 -8.17 14.88 8.25
CA ARG A 4 -7.86 14.01 9.40
C ARG A 4 -6.75 13.03 9.06
N LEU A 5 -5.76 12.88 9.95
CA LEU A 5 -4.75 11.82 9.91
C LEU A 5 -5.25 10.61 10.71
N ASN A 6 -5.46 9.49 10.04
CA ASN A 6 -5.82 8.22 10.66
C ASN A 6 -4.58 7.33 10.79
N GLN A 7 -4.50 6.50 11.82
CA GLN A 7 -3.40 5.56 12.05
C GLN A 7 -3.91 4.12 12.07
N ALA A 8 -3.16 3.22 11.42
CA ALA A 8 -3.34 1.78 11.51
C ALA A 8 -1.96 1.12 11.56
N SER A 9 -1.80 0.08 12.37
CA SER A 9 -0.56 -0.68 12.49
C SER A 9 -0.59 -1.86 11.51
N LEU A 10 0.54 -2.12 10.84
CA LEU A 10 0.70 -3.24 9.93
C LEU A 10 1.99 -4.01 10.28
N PHE A 11 1.88 -5.32 10.41
CA PHE A 11 3.03 -6.22 10.56
C PHE A 11 2.81 -7.47 9.69
N VAL A 12 3.56 -7.57 8.59
CA VAL A 12 3.42 -8.65 7.62
C VAL A 12 4.42 -9.76 7.93
N LYS A 13 3.92 -10.99 8.12
CA LYS A 13 4.74 -12.14 8.54
C LYS A 13 5.37 -12.91 7.39
N ARG A 14 4.88 -12.72 6.16
CA ARG A 14 5.31 -13.49 4.97
C ARG A 14 5.47 -12.54 3.79
N GLU A 15 6.46 -12.81 2.96
CA GLU A 15 6.64 -12.10 1.69
C GLU A 15 5.48 -12.44 0.73
N GLY A 16 5.17 -11.52 -0.18
CA GLY A 16 4.14 -11.71 -1.20
C GLY A 16 3.37 -10.45 -1.57
N LEU A 17 2.37 -10.63 -2.43
CA LEU A 17 1.46 -9.57 -2.88
C LEU A 17 0.12 -9.68 -2.15
N TYR A 18 -0.31 -8.56 -1.57
CA TYR A 18 -1.57 -8.42 -0.84
C TYR A 18 -2.47 -7.42 -1.56
N TYR A 19 -3.70 -7.84 -1.86
CA TYR A 19 -4.65 -7.05 -2.65
C TYR A 19 -5.79 -6.52 -1.77
N GLY A 20 -6.19 -5.28 -2.03
CA GLY A 20 -7.32 -4.62 -1.41
C GLY A 20 -8.12 -3.77 -2.40
N GLN A 21 -9.26 -3.27 -1.96
CA GLN A 21 -10.15 -2.41 -2.73
C GLN A 21 -10.53 -1.19 -1.88
N CYS A 22 -10.93 -0.10 -2.52
CA CYS A 22 -11.58 1.01 -1.81
C CYS A 22 -12.84 0.52 -1.09
N SER A 23 -13.01 0.89 0.18
CA SER A 23 -14.15 0.46 1.01
C SER A 23 -15.12 1.60 1.35
N GLU A 24 -15.05 2.72 0.62
CA GLU A 24 -15.93 3.87 0.78
C GLU A 24 -16.37 4.41 -0.59
N MET A 25 -17.68 4.56 -0.81
CA MET A 25 -18.21 5.08 -2.08
C MET A 25 -17.67 6.49 -2.34
N CYS A 26 -16.79 6.63 -3.33
CA CYS A 26 -16.03 7.86 -3.59
C CYS A 26 -16.24 8.48 -4.99
N GLY A 27 -17.18 7.94 -5.79
CA GLY A 27 -17.52 8.44 -7.12
C GLY A 27 -17.64 7.32 -8.16
N MET A 28 -17.74 7.71 -9.44
CA MET A 28 -17.97 6.80 -10.57
C MET A 28 -16.92 5.68 -10.67
N ASN A 29 -15.67 5.98 -10.35
CA ASN A 29 -14.55 5.03 -10.45
C ASN A 29 -14.25 4.30 -9.14
N HIS A 30 -15.17 4.28 -8.18
CA HIS A 30 -14.97 3.65 -6.87
C HIS A 30 -14.46 2.20 -6.95
N GLY A 31 -14.95 1.41 -7.92
CA GLY A 31 -14.51 0.03 -8.13
C GLY A 31 -13.21 -0.13 -8.93
N PHE A 32 -12.65 0.95 -9.49
CA PHE A 32 -11.47 0.91 -10.38
C PHE A 32 -10.22 1.50 -9.71
N MET A 33 -10.18 1.50 -8.38
CA MET A 33 -9.05 1.98 -7.58
C MET A 33 -8.55 0.89 -6.61
N PRO A 34 -7.90 -0.17 -7.13
CA PRO A 34 -7.34 -1.23 -6.29
C PRO A 34 -6.13 -0.74 -5.48
N ILE A 35 -5.86 -1.43 -4.37
CA ILE A 35 -4.66 -1.23 -3.54
C ILE A 35 -3.83 -2.52 -3.60
N VAL A 36 -2.52 -2.39 -3.84
CA VAL A 36 -1.59 -3.52 -3.82
C VAL A 36 -0.44 -3.20 -2.86
N VAL A 37 -0.15 -4.12 -1.95
CA VAL A 37 0.99 -4.05 -1.03
C VAL A 37 1.92 -5.23 -1.33
N GLU A 38 3.17 -4.92 -1.65
CA GLU A 38 4.22 -5.92 -1.81
C GLU A 38 5.05 -5.99 -0.54
N ALA A 39 5.07 -7.17 0.09
CA ALA A 39 5.94 -7.46 1.24
C ALA A 39 7.20 -8.15 0.74
N VAL A 40 8.35 -7.50 0.94
CA VAL A 40 9.67 -7.98 0.54
C VAL A 40 10.61 -8.01 1.75
N LYS A 41 11.77 -8.67 1.59
CA LYS A 41 12.85 -8.60 2.58
C LYS A 41 13.44 -7.19 2.64
N LEU A 42 13.96 -6.83 3.81
CA LEU A 42 14.59 -5.52 4.05
C LEU A 42 15.67 -5.15 3.02
N PRO A 43 16.60 -6.05 2.61
CA PRO A 43 17.61 -5.70 1.62
C PRO A 43 17.02 -5.31 0.25
N SER A 44 16.00 -6.03 -0.20
CA SER A 44 15.28 -5.72 -1.45
C SER A 44 14.56 -4.39 -1.36
N TYR A 45 13.94 -4.09 -0.21
CA TYR A 45 13.28 -2.80 0.03
C TYR A 45 14.27 -1.64 -0.02
N VAL A 46 15.42 -1.75 0.66
CA VAL A 46 16.45 -0.69 0.69
C VAL A 46 17.05 -0.47 -0.71
N SER A 47 17.33 -1.54 -1.45
CA SER A 47 17.82 -1.43 -2.83
C SER A 47 16.79 -0.78 -3.76
N TRP A 48 15.50 -1.12 -3.62
CA TRP A 48 14.43 -0.46 -4.36
C TRP A 48 14.29 1.00 -3.97
N LEU A 49 14.42 1.32 -2.69
CA LEU A 49 14.33 2.70 -2.21
C LEU A 49 15.43 3.58 -2.81
N ALA A 50 16.67 3.09 -2.84
CA ALA A 50 17.80 3.79 -3.45
C ALA A 50 17.54 4.12 -4.93
N SER A 51 17.00 3.17 -5.71
CA SER A 51 16.70 3.39 -7.13
C SER A 51 15.49 4.30 -7.42
N LYS A 52 14.73 4.71 -6.39
CA LYS A 52 13.65 5.70 -6.53
C LYS A 52 14.11 7.14 -6.29
N PHE A 53 15.29 7.31 -5.69
CA PHE A 53 15.87 8.63 -5.40
C PHE A 53 17.00 9.04 -6.36
N GLU A 54 17.38 8.13 -7.27
CA GLU A 54 18.12 8.45 -8.50
C GLU A 54 17.17 8.99 -9.58
#